data_AF-A0A964QCD2-F1
#
_entry.id   AF-A0A964QCD2-F1
#
_cell.length_a   1.000
_cell.length_b   1.000
_cell.length_c   1.000
_cell.angle_alpha   90.00
_cell.angle_beta   90.00
_cell.angle_gamma   90.00
#
_symmetry.space_group_name_H-M   'P 1'
#
loop_
_entity.id
_entity.type
_entity.pdbx_description
1 polymer ?
#
loop_
_entity_poly.entity_id
_entity_poly.type
_entity_poly.pdbx_seq_one_letter_code
_entity_poly.pdbx_strand_id
1 'polypeptide(L)'
;MVSPPTALLFAALLLAPVAAAAQDSPDDEPCTPKAGRGVVEGTVVDSTTAIPLEGAGVSVKWLSDHRGDRWEEEEDETDDQGRFRVCDAPPGFDLVVQAGFWGDRSLEQRTTLGPGLSASVAMRIDGPHSLLDGRVVDDQSNEPVVGAEVRLDGVPIPQITALDGSFRFGRIPPGTYQVEARHLAFTTVVDTLELDLSTSVAATIRVSPSVIPLAPITVVVRSLVLERAGFYERQHNNNGHFVTRQQIEDQHPLQSSEMLRRVPSVRLVRVRDGLVAIARANCPFRYVIDNIRTGPDFTIDMIPTGDIEGLEVYLGPSQVPGEFSNFGSDVGGTCGVIVVWTRRNVKI
;
A
#
# COMPACT_ATOMS: atom_id res chain seq x y z
N MET A 1 45.41 -39.87 6.68
CA MET A 1 44.35 -39.33 5.80
C MET A 1 43.00 -39.62 6.45
N VAL A 2 42.05 -38.71 6.26
CA VAL A 2 40.65 -38.68 6.76
C VAL A 2 40.45 -37.88 8.06
N SER A 3 40.00 -36.63 7.87
CA SER A 3 39.45 -35.70 8.88
C SER A 3 38.03 -36.11 9.33
N PRO A 4 37.58 -35.69 10.52
CA PRO A 4 36.16 -35.52 10.85
C PRO A 4 35.71 -34.04 10.75
N PRO A 5 34.39 -33.77 10.76
CA PRO A 5 33.82 -32.55 10.19
C PRO A 5 33.70 -31.40 11.20
N THR A 6 33.84 -30.19 10.66
CA THR A 6 33.65 -28.90 11.31
C THR A 6 32.17 -28.67 11.64
N ALA A 7 31.86 -28.42 12.91
CA ALA A 7 30.53 -27.99 13.34
C ALA A 7 30.32 -26.51 12.97
N LEU A 8 29.30 -26.24 12.16
CA LEU A 8 28.81 -24.89 11.85
C LEU A 8 28.04 -24.34 13.05
N LEU A 9 28.58 -23.32 13.71
CA LEU A 9 27.82 -22.47 14.63
C LEU A 9 26.88 -21.58 13.82
N PHE A 10 25.57 -21.76 14.02
CA PHE A 10 24.56 -20.78 13.61
C PHE A 10 24.58 -19.61 14.60
N ALA A 11 25.09 -18.46 14.17
CA ALA A 11 24.90 -17.20 14.88
C ALA A 11 23.51 -16.65 14.51
N ALA A 12 22.59 -16.64 15.47
CA ALA A 12 21.31 -15.96 15.35
C ALA A 12 21.53 -14.44 15.40
N LEU A 13 21.38 -13.77 14.26
CA LEU A 13 21.40 -12.31 14.15
C LEU A 13 20.04 -11.78 14.60
N LEU A 14 19.96 -11.28 15.84
CA LEU A 14 18.81 -10.52 16.33
C LEU A 14 18.81 -9.14 15.63
N LEU A 15 17.84 -8.91 14.74
CA LEU A 15 17.52 -7.60 14.21
C LEU A 15 16.86 -6.76 15.31
N ALA A 16 17.61 -5.84 15.90
CA ALA A 16 17.05 -4.75 16.69
C ALA A 16 16.41 -3.71 15.75
N PRO A 17 15.27 -3.10 16.11
CA PRO A 17 14.71 -2.02 15.33
C PRO A 17 15.62 -0.80 15.45
N VAL A 18 16.03 -0.24 14.30
CA VAL A 18 16.68 1.06 14.24
C VAL A 18 15.62 2.10 14.59
N ALA A 19 15.63 2.57 15.83
CA ALA A 19 14.94 3.80 16.18
C ALA A 19 15.60 4.93 15.36
N ALA A 20 14.81 5.59 14.52
CA ALA A 20 15.23 6.82 13.87
C ALA A 20 15.58 7.82 14.96
N ALA A 21 16.88 8.07 15.14
CA ALA A 21 17.34 9.21 15.91
C ALA A 21 16.93 10.45 15.11
N ALA A 22 16.00 11.24 15.66
CA ALA A 22 15.89 12.65 15.29
C ALA A 22 17.29 13.25 15.51
N GLN A 23 17.90 13.73 14.43
CA GLN A 23 19.17 14.43 14.52
C GLN A 23 18.83 15.82 15.05
N ASP A 24 19.15 16.07 16.33
CA ASP A 24 19.16 17.42 16.90
C ASP A 24 20.01 18.33 16.01
N SER A 25 19.41 19.45 15.60
CA SER A 25 20.12 20.54 14.94
C SER A 25 21.15 21.13 15.92
N PRO A 26 22.29 21.66 15.45
CA PRO A 26 23.38 22.13 16.30
C PRO A 26 23.04 23.31 17.24
N ASP A 27 21.88 23.94 17.07
CA ASP A 27 21.47 25.17 17.75
C ASP A 27 20.53 24.95 18.95
N ASP A 28 20.20 23.70 19.29
CA ASP A 28 19.42 23.33 20.48
C ASP A 28 20.26 23.29 21.78
N GLU A 29 21.14 24.28 22.02
CA GLU A 29 21.82 24.35 23.33
C GLU A 29 20.77 24.69 24.41
N PRO A 30 20.58 23.85 25.45
CA PRO A 30 19.52 24.08 26.43
C PRO A 30 19.78 25.35 27.22
N CYS A 31 18.97 26.38 26.97
CA CYS A 31 18.93 27.61 27.73
C CYS A 31 18.84 27.33 29.24
N THR A 32 19.92 27.57 29.96
CA THR A 32 20.02 27.35 31.41
C THR A 32 20.32 28.69 32.10
N PRO A 33 19.30 29.43 32.54
CA PRO A 33 19.49 30.75 33.14
C PRO A 33 20.33 30.70 34.41
N LYS A 34 21.13 31.74 34.64
CA LYS A 34 21.81 31.99 35.90
C LYS A 34 20.79 32.12 37.04
N ALA A 35 21.22 31.81 38.26
CA ALA A 35 20.37 31.89 39.44
C ALA A 35 19.70 33.27 39.57
N GLY A 36 18.36 33.29 39.64
CA GLY A 36 17.57 34.52 39.72
C GLY A 36 17.32 35.24 38.39
N ARG A 37 17.74 34.65 37.26
CA ARG A 37 17.37 35.09 35.91
C ARG A 37 16.32 34.17 35.30
N GLY A 38 15.68 34.66 34.25
CA GLY A 38 14.62 33.98 33.53
C GLY A 38 14.86 33.84 32.04
N VAL A 39 13.83 33.34 31.36
CA VAL A 39 13.83 33.10 29.90
C VAL A 39 12.73 33.90 29.25
N VAL A 40 13.06 34.56 28.13
CA VAL A 40 12.07 35.07 27.19
C VAL A 40 12.05 34.14 25.99
N GLU A 41 10.94 33.47 25.76
CA GLU A 41 10.77 32.53 24.66
C GLU A 41 9.63 32.98 23.75
N GLY A 42 9.65 32.53 22.50
CA GLY A 42 8.65 32.99 21.57
C GLY A 42 8.82 32.45 20.17
N THR A 43 8.02 33.01 19.26
CA THR A 43 8.17 32.78 17.83
C THR A 43 8.27 34.09 17.06
N VAL A 44 8.98 34.05 15.93
CA VAL A 44 9.01 35.11 14.93
C VAL A 44 8.39 34.56 13.65
N VAL A 45 7.36 35.26 13.15
CA VAL A 45 6.68 34.91 11.90
C VAL A 45 6.59 36.11 10.97
N ASP A 46 6.50 35.83 9.68
CA ASP A 46 6.18 36.86 8.70
C ASP A 46 4.79 37.45 8.97
N SER A 47 4.70 38.77 8.91
CA SER A 47 3.50 39.51 9.29
C SER A 47 2.33 39.28 8.32
N THR A 48 2.61 38.93 7.07
CA THR A 48 1.61 38.67 6.04
C THR A 48 1.26 37.19 5.96
N THR A 49 2.26 36.34 5.79
CA THR A 49 2.07 34.91 5.45
C THR A 49 1.91 34.05 6.69
N ALA A 50 2.33 34.56 7.86
CA ALA A 50 2.44 33.83 9.11
C ALA A 50 3.41 32.63 9.06
N ILE A 51 4.25 32.54 8.02
CA ILE A 51 5.31 31.55 7.90
C ILE A 51 6.38 31.85 8.96
N PRO A 52 6.87 30.85 9.72
CA PRO A 52 7.97 31.02 10.65
C PRO A 52 9.26 31.46 9.93
N LEU A 53 10.02 32.35 10.57
CA LEU A 53 11.27 32.85 10.00
C LEU A 53 12.44 32.21 10.74
N GLU A 54 13.19 31.35 10.07
CA GLU A 54 14.44 30.76 10.56
C GLU A 54 15.60 31.77 10.45
N GLY A 55 16.50 31.82 11.44
CA GLY A 55 17.64 32.72 11.46
C GLY A 55 17.29 34.20 11.66
N ALA A 56 16.09 34.50 12.17
CA ALA A 56 15.73 35.84 12.60
C ALA A 56 16.38 36.15 13.93
N GLY A 57 17.20 37.21 13.97
CA GLY A 57 17.82 37.67 15.20
C GLY A 57 16.79 38.32 16.12
N VAL A 58 16.78 37.91 17.39
CA VAL A 58 15.91 38.44 18.43
C VAL A 58 16.76 39.04 19.52
N SER A 59 16.48 40.31 19.84
CA SER A 59 17.12 41.03 20.94
C SER A 59 16.13 41.28 22.07
N VAL A 60 16.59 41.12 23.31
CA VAL A 60 15.85 41.49 24.53
C VAL A 60 16.66 42.53 25.29
N LYS A 61 16.11 43.74 25.43
CA LYS A 61 16.75 44.89 26.07
C LYS A 61 16.07 45.26 27.39
N TRP A 62 16.86 45.65 28.37
CA TRP A 62 16.36 46.21 29.63
C TRP A 62 17.29 47.28 30.18
N LEU A 63 16.77 48.10 31.09
CA LEU A 63 17.58 49.07 31.82
C LEU A 63 18.30 48.37 32.97
N SER A 64 19.62 48.51 33.04
CA SER A 64 20.47 47.91 34.08
C SER A 64 20.34 48.56 35.46
N ASP A 65 19.75 49.76 35.55
CA ASP A 65 19.37 50.41 36.79
C ASP A 65 17.99 51.08 36.69
N HIS A 66 17.35 51.33 37.83
CA HIS A 66 16.09 52.07 37.88
C HIS A 66 16.27 53.60 37.69
N ARG A 67 17.50 54.08 37.43
CA ARG A 67 17.82 55.49 37.18
C ARG A 67 17.83 55.84 35.69
N GLY A 68 17.95 54.86 34.80
CA GLY A 68 17.52 54.92 33.40
C GLY A 68 18.60 55.15 32.35
N ASP A 69 19.90 55.06 32.68
CA ASP A 69 20.96 55.53 31.77
C ASP A 69 21.75 54.43 31.05
N ARG A 70 21.64 53.16 31.44
CA ARG A 70 22.41 52.06 30.83
C ARG A 70 21.53 50.89 30.46
N TRP A 71 21.51 50.55 29.17
CA TRP A 71 20.82 49.39 28.61
C TRP A 71 21.74 48.15 28.61
N GLU A 72 21.16 47.01 28.94
CA GLU A 72 21.72 45.68 28.74
C GLU A 72 20.87 44.96 27.69
N GLU A 73 21.49 44.05 26.94
CA GLU A 73 20.90 43.33 25.80
C GLU A 73 21.41 41.89 25.82
N GLU A 74 20.52 40.96 25.52
CA GLU A 74 20.85 39.57 25.16
C GLU A 74 20.16 39.25 23.84
N GLU A 75 20.80 38.40 23.05
CA GLU A 75 20.38 38.06 21.69
C GLU A 75 20.28 36.54 21.52
N ASP A 76 19.42 36.13 20.60
CA ASP A 76 19.26 34.75 20.15
C ASP A 76 18.79 34.74 18.69
N GLU A 77 18.90 33.60 18.01
CA GLU A 77 18.40 33.42 16.64
C GLU A 77 17.27 32.38 16.62
N THR A 78 16.34 32.52 15.69
CA THR A 78 15.23 31.58 15.59
C THR A 78 15.58 30.29 14.86
N ASP A 79 15.00 29.17 15.31
CA ASP A 79 15.09 27.86 14.66
C ASP A 79 14.22 27.74 13.38
N ASP A 80 14.21 26.56 12.77
CA ASP A 80 13.43 26.21 11.56
C ASP A 80 11.91 26.38 11.73
N GLN A 81 11.42 26.38 12.97
CA GLN A 81 10.03 26.65 13.34
C GLN A 81 9.82 28.08 13.82
N GLY A 82 10.80 28.96 13.61
CA GLY A 82 10.79 30.36 13.99
C GLY A 82 10.83 30.58 15.50
N ARG A 83 11.20 29.59 16.32
CA ARG A 83 11.22 29.72 17.79
C ARG A 83 12.56 30.27 18.26
N PHE A 84 12.53 31.08 19.32
CA PHE A 84 13.73 31.58 20.00
C PHE A 84 13.59 31.42 21.53
N ARG A 85 14.73 31.44 22.23
CA ARG A 85 14.85 31.48 23.70
C ARG A 85 16.03 32.35 24.13
N VAL A 86 15.74 33.59 24.50
CA VAL A 86 16.73 34.49 25.10
C VAL A 86 16.84 34.23 26.60
N CYS A 87 18.02 33.79 27.04
CA CYS A 87 18.32 33.48 28.44
C CYS A 87 18.70 34.72 29.25
N ASP A 88 18.83 34.54 30.56
CA ASP A 88 19.41 35.51 31.49
C ASP A 88 18.66 36.85 31.65
N ALA A 89 17.40 36.91 31.22
CA ALA A 89 16.54 38.08 31.41
C ALA A 89 16.29 38.35 32.92
N PRO A 90 16.38 39.60 33.39
CA PRO A 90 16.15 39.92 34.80
C PRO A 90 14.66 40.08 35.15
N PRO A 91 14.21 39.59 36.31
CA PRO A 91 12.87 39.86 36.80
C PRO A 91 12.74 41.30 37.32
N GLY A 92 11.52 41.86 37.24
CA GLY A 92 11.21 43.20 37.79
C GLY A 92 11.61 44.38 36.89
N PHE A 93 12.03 44.12 35.65
CA PHE A 93 12.32 45.12 34.63
C PHE A 93 11.34 45.00 33.46
N ASP A 94 11.06 46.13 32.81
CA ASP A 94 10.41 46.15 31.50
C ASP A 94 11.42 45.67 30.46
N LEU A 95 11.12 44.50 29.88
CA LEU A 95 11.90 43.89 28.81
C LEU A 95 11.34 44.37 27.47
N VAL A 96 12.22 44.91 26.61
CA VAL A 96 11.89 45.34 25.25
C VAL A 96 12.41 44.28 24.29
N VAL A 97 11.50 43.56 23.65
CA VAL A 97 11.80 42.51 22.68
C VAL A 97 11.69 43.08 21.28
N GLN A 98 12.70 42.85 20.45
CA GLN A 98 12.68 43.24 19.05
C GLN A 98 13.36 42.16 18.20
N ALA A 99 12.62 41.64 17.22
CA ALA A 99 13.14 40.76 16.17
C ALA A 99 13.59 41.59 14.95
N GLY A 100 14.66 41.15 14.30
CA GLY A 100 15.16 41.66 13.04
C GLY A 100 15.43 40.53 12.05
N PHE A 101 15.17 40.78 10.78
CA PHE A 101 15.37 39.79 9.72
C PHE A 101 15.80 40.52 8.44
N TRP A 102 17.01 40.23 7.96
CA TRP A 102 17.56 40.80 6.72
C TRP A 102 17.46 42.33 6.59
N GLY A 103 17.62 43.05 7.70
CA GLY A 103 17.60 44.53 7.74
C GLY A 103 16.24 45.14 8.09
N ASP A 104 15.16 44.37 8.01
CA ASP A 104 13.86 44.77 8.56
C ASP A 104 13.83 44.56 10.08
N ARG A 105 12.94 45.29 10.75
CA ARG A 105 12.74 45.20 12.19
C ARG A 105 11.27 45.13 12.53
N SER A 106 10.94 44.27 13.47
CA SER A 106 9.61 44.22 14.09
C SER A 106 9.37 45.46 14.97
N LEU A 107 8.09 45.67 15.30
CA LEU A 107 7.72 46.60 16.36
C LEU A 107 8.30 46.12 17.70
N GLU A 108 8.76 47.05 18.52
CA GLU A 108 9.18 46.75 19.88
C GLU A 108 8.00 46.24 20.70
N GLN A 109 8.12 45.05 21.27
CA GLN A 109 7.16 44.49 22.19
C GLN A 109 7.69 44.56 23.61
N ARG A 110 6.90 45.13 24.52
CA ARG A 110 7.26 45.22 25.94
C ARG A 110 6.66 44.05 26.70
N THR A 111 7.44 43.42 27.56
CA THR A 111 7.02 42.32 28.43
C THR A 111 7.75 42.35 29.76
N THR A 112 7.33 41.51 30.70
CA THR A 112 7.98 41.31 32.01
C THR A 112 7.97 39.83 32.33
N LEU A 113 8.95 39.34 33.08
CA LEU A 113 8.95 37.96 33.55
C LEU A 113 7.79 37.69 34.52
N GLY A 114 7.07 36.59 34.30
CA GLY A 114 6.02 36.11 35.18
C GLY A 114 6.53 35.37 36.42
N PRO A 115 5.62 34.81 37.25
CA PRO A 115 5.96 34.11 38.50
C PRO A 115 6.88 32.89 38.35
N GLY A 116 7.07 32.38 37.13
CA GLY A 116 8.00 31.29 36.79
C GLY A 116 9.35 31.74 36.23
N LEU A 117 9.67 33.04 36.29
CA LEU A 117 10.82 33.64 35.59
C LEU A 117 10.81 33.32 34.08
N SER A 118 9.62 33.32 33.48
CA SER A 118 9.46 33.14 32.05
C SER A 118 8.48 34.17 31.47
N ALA A 119 8.68 34.50 30.20
CA ALA A 119 7.74 35.29 29.40
C ALA A 119 7.65 34.69 27.99
N SER A 120 6.43 34.63 27.46
CA SER A 120 6.18 34.17 26.09
C SER A 120 5.79 35.35 25.20
N VAL A 121 6.42 35.48 24.04
CA VAL A 121 6.26 36.62 23.13
C VAL A 121 6.05 36.11 21.69
N ALA A 122 5.16 36.75 20.93
CA ALA A 122 4.92 36.42 19.53
C ALA A 122 5.28 37.64 18.67
N MET A 123 6.42 37.57 18.00
CA MET A 123 6.93 38.66 17.18
C MET A 123 6.44 38.54 15.73
N ARG A 124 6.12 39.67 15.12
CA ARG A 124 5.73 39.75 13.71
C ARG A 124 6.60 40.77 13.00
N ILE A 125 7.15 40.39 11.87
CA ILE A 125 7.99 41.23 11.01
C ILE A 125 7.54 41.06 9.56
N ASP A 126 7.43 42.14 8.79
CA ASP A 126 7.21 42.03 7.34
C ASP A 126 8.58 41.78 6.72
N GLY A 127 8.89 40.51 6.49
CA GLY A 127 10.17 40.13 5.92
C GLY A 127 10.18 40.38 4.41
N PRO A 128 11.37 40.45 3.80
CA PRO A 128 11.47 40.35 2.36
C PRO A 128 10.84 39.03 1.90
N HIS A 129 10.20 39.06 0.74
CA HIS A 129 9.48 37.91 0.20
C HIS A 129 9.82 37.69 -1.26
N SER A 130 9.95 36.42 -1.62
CA SER A 130 10.30 35.97 -2.96
C SER A 130 9.07 35.41 -3.70
N LEU A 131 9.16 35.41 -5.03
CA LEU A 131 8.25 34.71 -5.92
C LEU A 131 8.90 33.38 -6.30
N LEU A 132 8.19 32.27 -6.15
CA LEU A 132 8.62 30.99 -6.71
C LEU A 132 7.80 30.70 -7.95
N ASP A 133 8.47 30.71 -9.09
CA ASP A 133 7.94 30.23 -10.36
C ASP A 133 8.54 28.86 -10.65
N GLY A 134 7.75 27.91 -11.14
CA GLY A 134 8.31 26.62 -11.49
C GLY A 134 7.49 25.85 -12.50
N ARG A 135 8.02 24.68 -12.86
CA ARG A 135 7.39 23.76 -13.80
C ARG A 135 7.56 22.32 -13.33
N VAL A 136 6.51 21.52 -13.48
CA VAL A 136 6.59 20.06 -13.32
C VAL A 136 6.62 19.42 -14.70
N VAL A 137 7.60 18.55 -14.94
CA VAL A 137 7.77 17.84 -16.21
C VAL A 137 7.96 16.35 -15.97
N ASP A 138 7.51 15.53 -16.93
CA ASP A 138 7.81 14.11 -16.96
C ASP A 138 9.29 13.91 -17.29
N ASP A 139 9.99 13.14 -16.45
CA ASP A 139 11.42 12.88 -16.60
C ASP A 139 11.76 12.11 -17.88
N GLN A 140 10.83 11.28 -18.40
CA GLN A 140 11.07 10.48 -19.60
C GLN A 140 10.84 11.27 -20.88
N SER A 141 9.73 11.99 -20.96
CA SER A 141 9.30 12.70 -22.19
C SER A 141 9.69 14.19 -22.21
N ASN A 142 10.06 14.78 -21.06
CA ASN A 142 10.14 16.22 -20.83
C ASN A 142 8.84 16.99 -21.15
N GLU A 143 7.71 16.30 -21.28
CA GLU A 143 6.41 16.94 -21.45
C GLU A 143 5.92 17.55 -20.11
N PRO A 144 5.15 18.66 -20.16
CA PRO A 144 4.61 19.25 -18.96
C PRO A 144 3.57 18.36 -18.29
N VAL A 145 3.65 18.26 -16.96
CA VAL A 145 2.65 17.54 -16.17
C VAL A 145 1.59 18.52 -15.70
N VAL A 146 0.39 18.37 -16.24
CA VAL A 146 -0.79 19.18 -15.92
C VAL A 146 -1.52 18.59 -14.71
N GLY A 147 -2.03 19.45 -13.83
CA GLY A 147 -2.86 19.00 -12.71
C GLY A 147 -2.08 18.32 -11.59
N ALA A 148 -0.75 18.45 -11.56
CA ALA A 148 0.06 18.02 -10.43
C ALA A 148 -0.14 18.99 -9.25
N GLU A 149 -0.34 18.45 -8.06
CA GLU A 149 -0.35 19.21 -6.82
C GLU A 149 1.09 19.43 -6.37
N VAL A 150 1.49 20.69 -6.21
CA VAL A 150 2.79 21.11 -5.68
C VAL A 150 2.55 21.72 -4.32
N ARG A 151 3.20 21.20 -3.29
CA ARG A 151 3.14 21.67 -1.91
C ARG A 151 4.52 22.12 -1.46
N LEU A 152 4.60 23.25 -0.79
CA LEU A 152 5.78 23.65 -0.02
C LEU A 152 5.46 23.48 1.45
N ASP A 153 6.38 22.88 2.20
CA ASP A 153 6.19 22.74 3.65
C ASP A 153 6.18 24.12 4.34
N GLY A 154 5.36 24.29 5.37
CA GLY A 154 5.12 25.60 5.99
C GLY A 154 4.25 26.57 5.17
N VAL A 155 4.03 26.33 3.86
CA VAL A 155 3.10 27.12 3.03
C VAL A 155 1.74 26.41 2.98
N PRO A 156 0.67 27.02 3.52
CA PRO A 156 -0.60 26.31 3.73
C PRO A 156 -1.38 26.01 2.44
N ILE A 157 -1.11 26.74 1.35
CA ILE A 157 -1.90 26.66 0.11
C ILE A 157 -1.06 25.96 -0.98
N PRO A 158 -1.37 24.70 -1.33
CA PRO A 158 -0.72 24.04 -2.45
C PRO A 158 -1.13 24.69 -3.77
N GLN A 159 -0.29 24.52 -4.79
CA GLN A 159 -0.54 24.99 -6.15
C GLN A 159 -0.82 23.80 -7.07
N ILE A 160 -1.70 24.00 -8.05
CA ILE A 160 -1.95 23.00 -9.10
C ILE A 160 -1.28 23.46 -10.38
N THR A 161 -0.53 22.58 -11.04
CA THR A 161 0.15 22.92 -12.28
C THR A 161 -0.84 23.19 -13.42
N ALA A 162 -0.57 24.25 -14.18
CA ALA A 162 -1.35 24.67 -15.34
C ALA A 162 -1.14 23.76 -16.56
N LEU A 163 -1.80 24.08 -17.69
CA LEU A 163 -1.72 23.31 -18.95
C LEU A 163 -0.30 23.20 -19.52
N ASP A 164 0.55 24.16 -19.24
CA ASP A 164 1.96 24.16 -19.62
C ASP A 164 2.85 23.56 -18.52
N GLY A 165 2.28 22.99 -17.46
CA GLY A 165 2.99 22.40 -16.32
C GLY A 165 3.52 23.44 -15.33
N SER A 166 3.25 24.73 -15.52
CA SER A 166 3.74 25.79 -14.64
C SER A 166 2.97 25.87 -13.31
N PHE A 167 3.66 26.30 -12.25
CA PHE A 167 3.07 26.65 -10.95
C PHE A 167 3.72 27.93 -10.43
N ARG A 168 3.02 28.62 -9.50
CA ARG A 168 3.50 29.86 -8.89
C ARG A 168 3.08 29.97 -7.44
N PHE A 169 4.04 30.21 -6.55
CA PHE A 169 3.77 30.62 -5.18
C PHE A 169 4.20 32.07 -4.98
N GLY A 170 3.27 32.91 -4.52
CA GLY A 170 3.51 34.32 -4.25
C GLY A 170 3.87 34.56 -2.78
N ARG A 171 4.76 35.54 -2.55
CA ARG A 171 5.20 36.02 -1.24
C ARG A 171 5.65 34.88 -0.31
N ILE A 172 6.79 34.28 -0.58
CA ILE A 172 7.41 33.29 0.31
C ILE A 172 8.63 33.92 0.97
N PRO A 173 8.74 33.94 2.31
CA PRO A 173 9.95 34.38 2.97
C PRO A 173 11.18 33.54 2.54
N PRO A 174 12.39 34.13 2.50
CA PRO A 174 13.58 33.34 2.22
C PRO A 174 13.78 32.26 3.28
N GLY A 175 14.38 31.14 2.88
CA GLY A 175 14.58 29.98 3.74
C GLY A 175 14.63 28.66 2.97
N THR A 176 14.79 27.57 3.71
CA THR A 176 14.82 26.22 3.15
C THR A 176 13.46 25.55 3.27
N TYR A 177 12.95 25.03 2.16
CA TYR A 177 11.62 24.43 2.08
C TYR A 177 11.68 23.01 1.49
N GLN A 178 10.88 22.10 2.03
CA GLN A 178 10.59 20.83 1.35
C GLN A 178 9.48 21.06 0.33
N VAL A 179 9.77 20.80 -0.94
CA VAL A 179 8.79 20.82 -2.03
C VAL A 179 8.35 19.40 -2.35
N GLU A 180 7.04 19.19 -2.42
CA GLU A 180 6.44 17.91 -2.74
C GLU A 180 5.53 18.06 -3.97
N ALA A 181 5.77 17.26 -5.00
CA ALA A 181 4.93 17.18 -6.19
C ALA A 181 4.21 15.84 -6.26
N ARG A 182 2.88 15.88 -6.35
CA ARG A 182 1.99 14.71 -6.41
C ARG A 182 1.11 14.74 -7.64
N HIS A 183 0.96 13.59 -8.29
CA HIS A 183 0.01 13.42 -9.39
C HIS A 183 -0.43 11.95 -9.46
N LEU A 184 -1.68 11.68 -9.85
CA LEU A 184 -2.24 10.31 -9.85
C LEU A 184 -1.49 9.34 -10.77
N ALA A 185 -0.92 9.85 -11.86
CA ALA A 185 -0.19 9.06 -12.87
C ALA A 185 1.34 9.06 -12.71
N PHE A 186 1.88 9.80 -11.73
CA PHE A 186 3.34 9.91 -11.51
C PHE A 186 3.70 9.55 -10.07
N THR A 187 4.96 9.20 -9.84
CA THR A 187 5.50 8.99 -8.50
C THR A 187 5.58 10.33 -7.76
N THR A 188 5.22 10.34 -6.48
CA THR A 188 5.46 11.50 -5.62
C THR A 188 6.95 11.79 -5.54
N VAL A 189 7.32 13.05 -5.76
CA VAL A 189 8.69 13.55 -5.61
C VAL A 189 8.72 14.52 -4.45
N VAL A 190 9.71 14.37 -3.58
CA VAL A 190 10.02 15.29 -2.49
C VAL A 190 11.45 15.77 -2.69
N ASP A 191 11.66 17.08 -2.66
CA ASP A 191 12.97 17.71 -2.87
C ASP A 191 13.13 18.92 -1.94
N THR A 192 14.37 19.34 -1.70
CA THR A 192 14.68 20.52 -0.88
C THR A 192 14.93 21.72 -1.78
N LEU A 193 14.25 22.83 -1.52
CA LEU A 193 14.37 24.09 -2.24
C LEU A 193 14.85 25.18 -1.30
N GLU A 194 15.99 25.80 -1.63
CA GLU A 194 16.49 26.99 -0.95
C GLU A 194 15.99 28.23 -1.70
N LEU A 195 15.28 29.12 -0.99
CA LEU A 195 14.77 30.37 -1.52
C LEU A 195 15.58 31.54 -1.00
N ASP A 196 16.41 32.11 -1.86
CA ASP A 196 17.10 33.36 -1.60
C ASP A 196 16.20 34.58 -1.85
N LEU A 197 16.67 35.75 -1.44
CA LEU A 197 16.09 37.08 -1.71
C LEU A 197 16.01 37.45 -3.21
N SER A 198 16.39 36.54 -4.12
CA SER A 198 16.36 36.79 -5.55
C SER A 198 14.93 36.78 -6.08
N THR A 199 14.64 37.73 -6.96
CA THR A 199 13.30 38.24 -7.26
C THR A 199 12.40 37.28 -8.04
N SER A 200 12.87 36.08 -8.37
CA SER A 200 12.09 34.93 -8.83
C SER A 200 13.00 33.72 -8.88
N VAL A 201 12.72 32.67 -8.11
CA VAL A 201 13.41 31.38 -8.23
C VAL A 201 12.67 30.55 -9.26
N ALA A 202 13.39 30.00 -10.24
CA ALA A 202 12.84 29.14 -11.29
C ALA A 202 13.14 27.67 -10.97
N ALA A 203 12.14 26.92 -10.47
CA ALA A 203 12.30 25.50 -10.13
C ALA A 203 11.77 24.59 -11.25
N THR A 204 12.50 23.53 -11.60
CA THR A 204 12.00 22.45 -12.47
C THR A 204 11.95 21.15 -11.69
N ILE A 205 10.74 20.66 -11.42
CA ILE A 205 10.51 19.40 -10.72
C ILE A 205 10.28 18.30 -11.77
N ARG A 206 11.05 17.23 -11.68
CA ARG A 206 10.98 16.08 -12.60
C ARG A 206 10.30 14.92 -11.92
N VAL A 207 9.24 14.38 -12.53
CA VAL A 207 8.48 13.25 -11.98
C VAL A 207 8.52 12.05 -12.94
N SER A 208 8.53 10.84 -12.38
CA SER A 208 8.52 9.60 -13.16
C SER A 208 7.13 8.96 -13.17
N PRO A 209 6.69 8.29 -14.26
CA PRO A 209 5.39 7.63 -14.30
C PRO A 209 5.22 6.60 -13.17
N SER A 210 4.07 6.63 -12.50
CA SER A 210 3.68 5.61 -11.52
C SER A 210 3.00 4.46 -12.23
N VAL A 211 3.60 3.28 -12.20
CA VAL A 211 2.98 2.08 -12.76
C VAL A 211 2.03 1.51 -11.70
N ILE A 212 0.73 1.69 -11.88
CA ILE A 212 -0.28 1.00 -11.06
C ILE A 212 -0.58 -0.36 -11.74
N PRO A 213 -0.02 -1.48 -11.27
CA PRO A 213 -0.33 -2.79 -11.86
C PRO A 213 -1.79 -3.15 -11.56
N LEU A 214 -2.59 -3.30 -12.61
CA LEU A 214 -3.94 -3.88 -12.49
C LEU A 214 -3.83 -5.40 -12.42
N ALA A 215 -4.58 -6.02 -11.50
CA ALA A 215 -4.70 -7.48 -11.47
C ALA A 215 -5.39 -7.96 -12.76
N PRO A 216 -4.84 -8.95 -13.48
CA PRO A 216 -5.45 -9.45 -14.71
C PRO A 216 -6.78 -10.15 -14.41
N ILE A 217 -7.78 -9.94 -15.26
CA ILE A 217 -9.03 -10.70 -15.24
C ILE A 217 -8.72 -12.10 -15.78
N THR A 218 -8.80 -13.12 -14.92
CA THR A 218 -8.72 -14.53 -15.34
C THR A 218 -10.11 -15.03 -15.68
N VAL A 219 -10.42 -15.14 -16.98
CA VAL A 219 -11.63 -15.81 -17.45
C VAL A 219 -11.42 -17.33 -17.33
N VAL A 220 -12.02 -17.96 -16.32
CA VAL A 220 -12.08 -19.43 -16.25
C VAL A 220 -13.17 -19.90 -17.21
N VAL A 221 -12.77 -20.40 -18.38
CA VAL A 221 -13.70 -20.92 -19.38
C VAL A 221 -14.22 -22.28 -18.89
N ARG A 222 -15.52 -22.36 -18.58
CA ARG A 222 -16.21 -23.63 -18.32
C ARG A 222 -16.22 -24.49 -19.58
N SER A 223 -16.18 -25.82 -19.43
CA SER A 223 -16.19 -26.72 -20.58
C SER A 223 -17.50 -26.59 -21.35
N LEU A 224 -17.42 -26.20 -22.62
CA LEU A 224 -18.60 -26.07 -23.48
C LEU A 224 -19.31 -27.41 -23.72
N VAL A 225 -18.57 -28.52 -23.69
CA VAL A 225 -19.13 -29.87 -23.84
C VAL A 225 -19.97 -30.21 -22.61
N LEU A 226 -19.44 -29.99 -21.41
CA LEU A 226 -20.16 -30.22 -20.16
C LEU A 226 -21.37 -29.27 -20.03
N GLU A 227 -21.21 -28.00 -20.40
CA GLU A 227 -22.31 -27.01 -20.38
C GLU A 227 -23.45 -27.45 -21.29
N ARG A 228 -23.16 -27.84 -22.54
CA ARG A 228 -24.18 -28.33 -23.50
C ARG A 228 -24.82 -29.64 -23.07
N ALA A 229 -24.10 -30.47 -22.33
CA ALA A 229 -24.60 -31.71 -21.77
C ALA A 229 -25.52 -31.51 -20.56
N GLY A 230 -25.66 -30.28 -20.04
CA GLY A 230 -26.39 -29.99 -18.81
C GLY A 230 -25.65 -30.42 -17.53
N PHE A 231 -24.35 -30.75 -17.63
CA PHE A 231 -23.54 -31.24 -16.50
C PHE A 231 -23.52 -30.24 -15.35
N TYR A 232 -23.27 -28.96 -15.63
CA TYR A 232 -23.14 -27.94 -14.59
C TYR A 232 -24.47 -27.62 -13.90
N GLU A 233 -25.59 -27.75 -14.60
CA GLU A 233 -26.92 -27.63 -14.02
C GLU A 233 -27.19 -28.78 -13.03
N ARG A 234 -26.89 -30.02 -13.43
CA ARG A 234 -27.00 -31.20 -12.55
C ARG A 234 -26.02 -31.14 -11.37
N GLN A 235 -24.81 -30.62 -11.60
CA GLN A 235 -23.81 -30.39 -10.56
C GLN A 235 -24.32 -29.37 -9.53
N HIS A 236 -24.90 -28.26 -9.99
CA HIS A 236 -25.47 -27.23 -9.11
C HIS A 236 -26.61 -27.78 -8.25
N ASN A 237 -27.43 -28.68 -8.80
CA ASN A 237 -28.51 -29.35 -8.06
C ASN A 237 -28.00 -30.40 -7.04
N ASN A 238 -26.69 -30.71 -7.06
CA ASN A 238 -25.98 -31.49 -6.05
C ASN A 238 -26.58 -32.89 -5.72
N ASN A 239 -27.20 -33.53 -6.72
CA ASN A 239 -27.86 -34.83 -6.55
C ASN A 239 -27.00 -36.02 -7.03
N GLY A 240 -25.68 -35.91 -6.94
CA GLY A 240 -24.71 -36.90 -7.41
C GLY A 240 -23.27 -36.45 -7.13
N HIS A 241 -22.30 -37.24 -7.58
CA HIS A 241 -20.88 -36.86 -7.51
C HIS A 241 -20.36 -36.47 -8.89
N PHE A 242 -19.70 -35.32 -8.96
CA PHE A 242 -19.27 -34.70 -10.22
C PHE A 242 -17.75 -34.53 -10.21
N VAL A 243 -17.11 -34.94 -11.30
CA VAL A 243 -15.67 -34.73 -11.52
C VAL A 243 -15.52 -33.91 -12.79
N THR A 244 -14.97 -32.70 -12.67
CA THR A 244 -14.75 -31.78 -13.80
C THR A 244 -13.41 -32.04 -14.48
N ARG A 245 -13.23 -31.55 -15.71
CA ARG A 245 -11.95 -31.63 -16.43
C ARG A 245 -10.78 -31.09 -15.60
N GLN A 246 -10.97 -29.93 -14.98
CA GLN A 246 -9.95 -29.31 -14.13
C GLN A 246 -9.57 -30.23 -12.96
N GLN A 247 -10.54 -30.86 -12.31
CA GLN A 247 -10.25 -31.80 -11.22
C GLN A 247 -9.52 -33.06 -11.70
N ILE A 248 -9.79 -33.54 -12.92
CA ILE A 248 -9.06 -34.67 -13.51
C ILE A 248 -7.61 -34.25 -13.79
N GLU A 249 -7.42 -33.05 -14.36
CA GLU A 249 -6.09 -32.51 -14.65
C GLU A 249 -5.30 -32.30 -13.37
N ASP A 250 -5.85 -31.65 -12.36
CA ASP A 250 -5.19 -31.41 -11.07
C ASP A 250 -4.76 -32.72 -10.38
N GLN A 251 -5.60 -33.76 -10.48
CA GLN A 251 -5.35 -35.05 -9.83
C GLN A 251 -4.38 -35.95 -10.58
N HIS A 252 -4.16 -35.71 -11.88
CA HIS A 252 -3.29 -36.52 -12.75
C HIS A 252 -3.46 -38.05 -12.59
N PRO A 253 -4.69 -38.59 -12.70
CA PRO A 253 -4.91 -40.03 -12.52
C PRO A 253 -4.20 -40.81 -13.63
N LEU A 254 -3.53 -41.91 -13.24
CA LEU A 254 -2.86 -42.81 -14.18
C LEU A 254 -3.85 -43.74 -14.89
N GLN A 255 -5.00 -44.00 -14.28
CA GLN A 255 -6.08 -44.82 -14.82
C GLN A 255 -7.44 -44.18 -14.54
N SER A 256 -8.40 -44.33 -15.46
CA SER A 256 -9.69 -43.65 -15.36
C SER A 256 -10.52 -44.12 -14.17
N SER A 257 -10.38 -45.39 -13.77
CA SER A 257 -11.01 -45.94 -12.58
C SER A 257 -10.53 -45.30 -11.28
N GLU A 258 -9.34 -44.68 -11.23
CA GLU A 258 -8.86 -43.97 -10.04
C GLU A 258 -9.76 -42.79 -9.66
N MET A 259 -10.40 -42.15 -10.64
CA MET A 259 -11.36 -41.07 -10.40
C MET A 259 -12.56 -41.54 -9.56
N LEU A 260 -12.94 -42.81 -9.70
CA LEU A 260 -14.07 -43.41 -8.96
C LEU A 260 -13.70 -43.81 -7.52
N ARG A 261 -12.41 -43.95 -7.19
CA ARG A 261 -11.97 -44.33 -5.84
C ARG A 261 -12.30 -43.28 -4.78
N ARG A 262 -12.38 -42.01 -5.20
CA ARG A 262 -12.70 -40.87 -4.35
C ARG A 262 -14.21 -40.64 -4.19
N VAL A 263 -15.02 -41.37 -4.95
CA VAL A 263 -16.48 -41.28 -4.85
C VAL A 263 -16.96 -42.13 -3.68
N PRO A 264 -17.62 -41.54 -2.67
CA PRO A 264 -18.16 -42.27 -1.54
C PRO A 264 -19.07 -43.43 -1.99
N SER A 265 -18.95 -44.58 -1.33
CA SER A 265 -19.76 -45.78 -1.58
C SER A 265 -19.54 -46.49 -2.92
N VAL A 266 -18.65 -46.01 -3.79
CA VAL A 266 -18.17 -46.76 -4.95
C VAL A 266 -16.99 -47.64 -4.53
N ARG A 267 -17.05 -48.94 -4.86
CA ARG A 267 -15.92 -49.85 -4.71
C ARG A 267 -15.49 -50.36 -6.07
N LEU A 268 -14.20 -50.46 -6.30
CA LEU A 268 -13.66 -51.11 -7.49
C LEU A 268 -13.28 -52.54 -7.14
N VAL A 269 -13.81 -53.50 -7.89
CA VAL A 269 -13.45 -54.91 -7.78
C VAL A 269 -12.82 -55.38 -9.07
N ARG A 270 -11.73 -56.13 -8.94
CA ARG A 270 -11.03 -56.73 -10.07
C ARG A 270 -11.78 -57.96 -10.56
N VAL A 271 -12.10 -57.95 -11.85
CA VAL A 271 -12.64 -59.08 -12.62
C VAL A 271 -11.62 -59.51 -13.68
N ARG A 272 -11.93 -60.55 -14.46
CA ARG A 272 -11.00 -61.07 -15.50
C ARG A 272 -10.57 -59.97 -16.49
N ASP A 273 -11.49 -59.09 -16.87
CA ASP A 273 -11.30 -58.11 -17.96
C ASP A 273 -11.14 -56.65 -17.46
N GLY A 274 -10.78 -56.44 -16.19
CA GLY A 274 -10.47 -55.10 -15.67
C GLY A 274 -11.01 -54.81 -14.27
N LEU A 275 -11.25 -53.52 -14.00
CA LEU A 275 -11.88 -53.04 -12.77
C LEU A 275 -13.34 -52.66 -13.04
N VAL A 276 -14.25 -53.20 -12.22
CA VAL A 276 -15.68 -52.86 -12.28
C VAL A 276 -16.05 -52.09 -11.01
N ALA A 277 -16.75 -50.98 -11.20
CA ALA A 277 -17.34 -50.21 -10.12
C ALA A 277 -18.61 -50.91 -9.64
N ILE A 278 -18.69 -51.15 -8.34
CA ILE A 278 -19.83 -51.77 -7.69
C ILE A 278 -20.31 -50.93 -6.50
N ALA A 279 -21.62 -50.87 -6.33
CA ALA A 279 -22.29 -50.27 -5.20
C ALA A 279 -22.35 -51.23 -4.00
N ARG A 280 -23.18 -50.88 -3.01
CA ARG A 280 -23.54 -51.79 -1.91
C ARG A 280 -24.26 -53.03 -2.46
N ALA A 281 -24.22 -54.14 -1.72
CA ALA A 281 -24.78 -55.44 -2.12
C ALA A 281 -24.21 -56.05 -3.43
N ASN A 282 -22.96 -55.74 -3.77
CA ASN A 282 -22.26 -56.25 -4.97
C ASN A 282 -22.98 -55.97 -6.30
N CYS A 283 -23.65 -54.83 -6.38
CA CYS A 283 -24.35 -54.48 -7.62
C CYS A 283 -23.49 -53.59 -8.53
N PRO A 284 -23.21 -54.01 -9.78
CA PRO A 284 -22.36 -53.25 -10.69
C PRO A 284 -23.05 -51.99 -11.21
N PHE A 285 -22.30 -50.89 -11.24
CA PHE A 285 -22.72 -49.67 -11.92
C PHE A 285 -22.77 -49.90 -13.43
N ARG A 286 -23.71 -49.24 -14.10
CA ARG A 286 -23.73 -49.16 -15.57
C ARG A 286 -23.09 -47.86 -16.01
N TYR A 287 -22.43 -47.91 -17.16
CA TYR A 287 -21.80 -46.75 -17.76
C TYR A 287 -22.65 -46.24 -18.92
N VAL A 288 -22.68 -44.92 -19.03
CA VAL A 288 -23.23 -44.17 -20.15
C VAL A 288 -22.13 -43.27 -20.65
N ILE A 289 -21.85 -43.27 -21.95
CA ILE A 289 -20.83 -42.40 -22.55
C ILE A 289 -21.54 -41.50 -23.55
N ASP A 290 -21.48 -40.18 -23.33
CA ASP A 290 -22.12 -39.18 -24.21
C ASP A 290 -23.59 -39.54 -24.57
N ASN A 291 -24.37 -39.96 -23.57
CA ASN A 291 -25.76 -40.44 -23.67
C ASN A 291 -25.97 -41.82 -24.36
N ILE A 292 -24.91 -42.58 -24.61
CA ILE A 292 -24.96 -43.92 -25.21
C ILE A 292 -24.71 -44.99 -24.15
N ARG A 293 -25.57 -46.02 -24.08
CA ARG A 293 -25.40 -47.17 -23.17
C ARG A 293 -24.20 -48.01 -23.60
N THR A 294 -23.34 -48.35 -22.65
CA THR A 294 -22.22 -49.26 -22.93
C THR A 294 -22.64 -50.74 -22.87
N GLY A 295 -21.85 -51.59 -23.54
CA GLY A 295 -21.98 -53.05 -23.44
C GLY A 295 -21.64 -53.61 -22.04
N PRO A 296 -21.93 -54.90 -21.80
CA PRO A 296 -21.71 -55.54 -20.49
C PRO A 296 -20.24 -55.67 -20.10
N ASP A 297 -19.34 -55.73 -21.08
CA ASP A 297 -17.90 -55.92 -20.87
C ASP A 297 -17.13 -54.59 -20.72
N PHE A 298 -17.83 -53.46 -20.80
CA PHE A 298 -17.21 -52.15 -20.72
C PHE A 298 -16.67 -51.86 -19.31
N THR A 299 -15.46 -51.32 -19.26
CA THR A 299 -14.88 -50.74 -18.04
C THR A 299 -14.38 -49.33 -18.34
N ILE A 300 -14.42 -48.43 -17.35
CA ILE A 300 -14.01 -47.03 -17.54
C ILE A 300 -12.54 -46.88 -17.96
N ASP A 301 -11.70 -47.86 -17.63
CA ASP A 301 -10.28 -47.88 -18.00
C ASP A 301 -10.06 -48.11 -19.51
N MET A 302 -11.10 -48.47 -20.27
CA MET A 302 -11.08 -48.50 -21.74
C MET A 302 -11.05 -47.09 -22.36
N ILE A 303 -11.37 -46.05 -21.60
CA ILE A 303 -11.29 -44.64 -22.03
C ILE A 303 -10.04 -44.02 -21.42
N PRO A 304 -9.08 -43.51 -22.21
CA PRO A 304 -7.93 -42.78 -21.69
C PRO A 304 -8.35 -41.58 -20.84
N THR A 305 -7.62 -41.29 -19.75
CA THR A 305 -7.93 -40.16 -18.85
C THR A 305 -7.89 -38.81 -19.56
N GLY A 306 -7.08 -38.69 -20.62
CA GLY A 306 -7.00 -37.52 -21.49
C GLY A 306 -8.23 -37.28 -22.35
N ASP A 307 -9.07 -38.30 -22.57
CA ASP A 307 -10.28 -38.23 -23.41
C ASP A 307 -11.55 -37.98 -22.61
N ILE A 308 -11.49 -38.05 -21.28
CA ILE A 308 -12.61 -37.77 -20.38
C ILE A 308 -12.65 -36.27 -20.08
N GLU A 309 -13.77 -35.62 -20.40
CA GLU A 309 -14.03 -34.22 -20.09
C GLU A 309 -14.72 -34.07 -18.72
N GLY A 310 -15.54 -35.04 -18.31
CA GLY A 310 -16.13 -35.05 -16.97
C GLY A 310 -16.85 -36.36 -16.63
N LEU A 311 -17.13 -36.56 -15.34
CA LEU A 311 -17.84 -37.72 -14.82
C LEU A 311 -19.00 -37.30 -13.93
N GLU A 312 -20.12 -38.01 -14.05
CA GLU A 312 -21.24 -37.94 -13.12
C GLU A 312 -21.48 -39.33 -12.52
N VAL A 313 -21.58 -39.42 -11.20
CA VAL A 313 -21.82 -40.68 -10.49
C VAL A 313 -23.06 -40.55 -9.63
N TYR A 314 -24.08 -41.34 -9.99
CA TYR A 314 -25.35 -41.41 -9.31
C TYR A 314 -25.45 -42.78 -8.63
N LEU A 315 -25.55 -42.80 -7.30
CA LEU A 315 -25.41 -44.01 -6.47
C LEU A 315 -26.69 -44.88 -6.41
N GLY A 316 -27.82 -44.40 -6.94
CA GLY A 316 -29.09 -45.12 -6.91
C GLY A 316 -30.24 -44.37 -7.60
N PRO A 317 -31.42 -44.99 -7.74
CA PRO A 317 -32.53 -44.47 -8.54
C PRO A 317 -33.03 -43.08 -8.14
N SER A 318 -32.95 -42.73 -6.85
CA SER A 318 -33.36 -41.41 -6.37
C SER A 318 -32.43 -40.27 -6.82
N GLN A 319 -31.20 -40.61 -7.24
CA GLN A 319 -30.20 -39.66 -7.71
C GLN A 319 -30.17 -39.56 -9.23
N VAL A 320 -30.53 -40.65 -9.93
CA VAL A 320 -30.43 -40.76 -11.39
C VAL A 320 -31.42 -39.80 -12.07
N PRO A 321 -30.95 -38.82 -12.86
CA PRO A 321 -31.81 -37.97 -13.68
C PRO A 321 -32.70 -38.77 -14.62
N GLY A 322 -33.88 -38.24 -14.96
CA GLY A 322 -34.87 -38.94 -15.80
C GLY A 322 -34.33 -39.34 -17.19
N GLU A 323 -33.41 -38.55 -17.76
CA GLU A 323 -32.75 -38.88 -19.03
C GLU A 323 -31.85 -40.13 -18.95
N PHE A 324 -31.45 -40.54 -17.74
CA PHE A 324 -30.63 -41.72 -17.51
C PHE A 324 -31.38 -42.89 -16.85
N SER A 325 -32.68 -42.73 -16.56
CA SER A 325 -33.47 -43.74 -15.84
C SER A 325 -33.57 -45.07 -16.61
N ASN A 326 -33.59 -44.99 -17.95
CA ASN A 326 -33.67 -46.14 -18.85
C ASN A 326 -32.32 -46.87 -19.05
N PHE A 327 -31.22 -46.33 -18.51
CA PHE A 327 -29.93 -47.02 -18.45
C PHE A 327 -29.75 -47.82 -17.15
N GLY A 328 -30.79 -47.88 -16.33
CA GLY A 328 -30.91 -48.78 -15.18
C GLY A 328 -30.83 -50.27 -15.57
N SER A 329 -30.56 -51.13 -14.59
CA SER A 329 -30.38 -52.57 -14.78
C SER A 329 -31.70 -53.30 -15.04
N ASP A 330 -31.70 -54.19 -16.04
CA ASP A 330 -32.79 -55.14 -16.37
C ASP A 330 -32.93 -56.29 -15.36
N VAL A 331 -32.08 -56.32 -14.31
CA VAL A 331 -32.03 -57.37 -13.29
C VAL A 331 -32.34 -56.74 -11.92
N GLY A 332 -33.62 -56.62 -11.58
CA GLY A 332 -34.10 -56.56 -10.20
C GLY A 332 -33.68 -55.37 -9.32
N GLY A 333 -33.29 -54.23 -9.89
CA GLY A 333 -33.05 -52.98 -9.16
C GLY A 333 -31.95 -52.13 -9.78
N THR A 334 -32.10 -50.80 -9.75
CA THR A 334 -31.13 -49.85 -10.34
C THR A 334 -30.02 -49.55 -9.33
N CYS A 335 -28.78 -49.89 -9.67
CA CYS A 335 -27.66 -49.82 -8.73
C CYS A 335 -26.84 -48.53 -8.81
N GLY A 336 -27.35 -47.59 -9.61
CA GLY A 336 -26.67 -46.35 -9.96
C GLY A 336 -26.11 -46.35 -11.37
N VAL A 337 -25.78 -45.16 -11.86
CA VAL A 337 -25.27 -44.91 -13.22
C VAL A 337 -24.03 -44.03 -13.10
N ILE A 338 -23.00 -44.37 -13.89
CA ILE A 338 -21.83 -43.53 -14.09
C ILE A 338 -21.90 -42.98 -15.51
N VAL A 339 -22.04 -41.67 -15.64
CA VAL A 339 -22.05 -40.98 -16.94
C VAL A 339 -20.66 -40.42 -17.20
N VAL A 340 -20.14 -40.69 -18.38
CA VAL A 340 -18.83 -40.23 -18.86
C VAL A 340 -19.08 -39.28 -20.02
N TRP A 341 -18.55 -38.07 -19.92
CA TRP A 341 -18.53 -37.09 -21.00
C TRP A 341 -17.15 -37.06 -21.62
N THR A 342 -17.06 -37.22 -22.94
CA THR A 342 -15.77 -37.25 -23.64
C THR A 342 -15.41 -35.89 -24.27
N ARG A 343 -14.12 -35.63 -24.47
CA ARG A 343 -13.61 -34.38 -25.07
C ARG A 343 -13.95 -34.23 -26.54
N ARG A 344 -14.11 -35.37 -27.22
CA ARG A 344 -14.39 -35.51 -28.64
C ARG A 344 -15.36 -36.67 -28.76
N ASN A 345 -16.50 -36.50 -29.43
CA ASN A 345 -17.48 -37.58 -29.64
C ASN A 345 -16.76 -38.86 -30.11
N VAL A 346 -16.47 -39.77 -29.18
CA VAL A 346 -15.84 -41.04 -29.49
C VAL A 346 -16.92 -41.87 -30.15
N LYS A 347 -16.78 -42.15 -31.44
CA LYS A 347 -17.60 -43.18 -32.09
C LYS A 347 -17.09 -44.53 -31.58
N ILE A 348 -17.85 -45.12 -30.66
CA ILE A 348 -17.61 -46.48 -30.14
C ILE A 348 -18.25 -47.48 -31.09
#